data_AF-A0A7R8V812-F1
#
_entry.id   AF-A0A7R8V812-F1
#
_cell.length_a   1.000
_cell.length_b   1.000
_cell.length_c   1.000
_cell.angle_alpha   90.00
_cell.angle_beta   90.00
_cell.angle_gamma   90.00
#
_symmetry.space_group_name_H-M   'P 1'
#
loop_
_entity.id
_entity.type
_entity.pdbx_description
1 polymer ?
#
loop_
_entity_poly.entity_id
_entity_poly.type
_entity_poly.pdbx_seq_one_letter_code
_entity_poly.pdbx_strand_id
1 'polypeptide(L)'
;MELFNPLLALKGTYKTEGKILVLQVNGGGKYFLNFHDITIRYTLKFKTVKRNGKNIWQFYESEGFYNPKKLTTYAEDLVKGQKEITDQMNAVFNENWKELWQDFEPIFSRSVGKVVLNYLNKIFAHIPIDETFKP
;
A
#
# COMPACT_ATOMS: atom_id res chain seq x y z
N MET A 1 -9.97 -3.78 12.20
CA MET A 1 -10.05 -5.22 11.84
C MET A 1 -8.65 -5.79 11.77
N GLU A 2 -8.49 -7.09 12.00
CA GLU A 2 -7.21 -7.79 11.77
C GLU A 2 -7.40 -8.80 10.64
N LEU A 3 -6.45 -8.86 9.71
CA LEU A 3 -6.48 -9.73 8.54
C LEU A 3 -5.16 -10.51 8.48
N PHE A 4 -5.24 -11.79 8.15
CA PHE A 4 -4.06 -12.63 7.89
C PHE A 4 -4.06 -13.09 6.43
N ASN A 5 -2.89 -13.06 5.79
CA ASN A 5 -2.70 -13.65 4.47
C ASN A 5 -1.34 -14.38 4.41
N PRO A 6 -1.30 -15.69 4.07
CA PRO A 6 -0.04 -16.43 3.97
C PRO A 6 0.85 -15.90 2.83
N LEU A 7 0.26 -15.37 1.76
CA LEU A 7 1.00 -14.76 0.65
C LEU A 7 0.20 -13.62 0.03
N LEU A 8 0.60 -12.39 0.33
CA LEU A 8 0.11 -11.19 -0.35
C LEU A 8 1.16 -10.73 -1.37
N ALA A 9 0.85 -10.90 -2.65
CA ALA A 9 1.70 -10.48 -3.75
C ALA A 9 1.19 -9.20 -4.40
N LEU A 10 2.02 -8.15 -4.42
CA LEU A 10 1.79 -6.94 -5.20
C LEU A 10 2.75 -6.92 -6.38
N LYS A 11 2.23 -6.61 -7.56
CA LYS A 11 3.00 -6.45 -8.78
C LYS A 11 2.46 -5.24 -9.54
N GLY A 12 3.34 -4.53 -10.23
CA GLY A 12 2.91 -3.41 -11.05
C GLY A 12 4.07 -2.70 -11.70
N THR A 13 3.78 -1.49 -12.16
CA THR A 13 4.79 -0.55 -12.63
C THR A 13 4.88 0.62 -11.66
N TYR A 14 6.09 1.14 -11.51
CA TYR A 14 6.36 2.28 -10.64
C TYR A 14 7.17 3.33 -11.38
N LYS A 15 7.10 4.55 -10.88
CA LYS A 15 8.00 5.64 -11.20
C LYS A 15 8.37 6.30 -9.88
N THR A 16 9.66 6.51 -9.65
CA THR A 16 10.17 7.11 -8.42
C THR A 16 11.13 8.23 -8.74
N GLU A 17 11.09 9.25 -7.91
CA GLU A 17 12.09 10.32 -7.88
C GLU A 17 12.29 10.70 -6.42
N GLY A 18 13.54 10.69 -5.97
CA GLY A 18 13.87 11.02 -4.60
C GLY A 18 15.06 10.23 -4.10
N LYS A 19 15.04 9.89 -2.82
CA LYS A 19 16.18 9.30 -2.14
C LYS A 19 15.75 8.05 -1.37
N ILE A 20 16.40 6.93 -1.64
CA ILE A 20 16.30 5.70 -0.85
C ILE A 20 17.57 5.60 -0.01
N LEU A 21 17.43 5.65 1.32
CA LEU A 21 18.56 5.77 2.26
C LEU A 21 19.46 6.97 1.92
N VAL A 22 20.64 6.72 1.36
CA VAL A 22 21.61 7.73 0.90
C VAL A 22 21.61 7.92 -0.62
N LEU A 23 20.99 7.03 -1.38
CA LEU A 23 21.09 6.97 -2.84
C LEU A 23 19.94 7.73 -3.51
N GLN A 24 20.30 8.57 -4.48
CA GLN A 24 19.33 9.23 -5.35
C GLN A 24 18.76 8.19 -6.32
N VAL A 25 17.43 8.10 -6.37
CA VAL A 25 16.67 7.26 -7.30
C VAL A 25 15.81 8.15 -8.18
N ASN A 26 15.86 7.90 -9.49
CA ASN A 26 15.08 8.60 -10.51
C ASN A 26 14.53 7.60 -11.55
N GLY A 27 14.27 6.40 -11.05
CA GLY A 27 13.96 5.19 -11.80
C GLY A 27 12.49 4.94 -12.08
N GLY A 28 12.24 3.89 -12.84
CA GLY A 28 10.89 3.40 -13.06
C GLY A 28 10.87 2.16 -13.95
N GLY A 29 9.96 1.25 -13.64
CA GLY A 29 9.89 -0.04 -14.32
C GLY A 29 8.89 -0.95 -13.64
N LYS A 30 9.07 -2.26 -13.80
CA LYS A 30 8.28 -3.26 -13.08
C LYS A 30 8.77 -3.41 -11.66
N TYR A 31 7.85 -3.71 -10.75
CA TYR A 31 8.17 -4.05 -9.38
C TYR A 31 7.31 -5.21 -8.86
N PHE A 32 7.79 -5.87 -7.82
CA PHE A 32 6.97 -6.73 -6.97
C PHE A 32 7.31 -6.59 -5.49
N LEU A 33 6.32 -6.86 -4.64
CA LEU A 33 6.45 -7.10 -3.21
C LEU A 33 5.69 -8.38 -2.87
N ASN A 34 6.37 -9.35 -2.27
CA ASN A 34 5.75 -10.56 -1.77
C ASN A 34 5.87 -10.57 -0.25
N PHE A 35 4.73 -10.35 0.41
CA PHE A 35 4.60 -10.45 1.85
C PHE A 35 4.18 -11.87 2.21
N HIS A 36 4.98 -12.54 3.04
CA HIS A 36 4.70 -13.89 3.54
C HIS A 36 4.20 -13.82 4.99
N ASP A 37 3.14 -14.57 5.26
CA ASP A 37 2.47 -14.66 6.56
C ASP A 37 2.21 -13.28 7.17
N ILE A 38 1.62 -12.39 6.36
CA ILE A 38 1.38 -11.02 6.76
C ILE A 38 0.13 -10.91 7.61
N THR A 39 0.28 -10.23 8.75
CA THR A 39 -0.85 -9.74 9.54
C THR A 39 -1.02 -8.26 9.27
N ILE A 40 -2.25 -7.85 8.94
CA ILE A 40 -2.60 -6.46 8.67
C ILE A 40 -3.64 -6.03 9.70
N ARG A 41 -3.31 -5.01 10.49
CA ARG A 41 -4.30 -4.33 11.33
C ARG A 41 -4.80 -3.11 10.59
N TYR A 42 -6.08 -3.08 10.26
CA TYR A 42 -6.66 -2.05 9.41
C TYR A 42 -7.76 -1.27 10.11
N THR A 43 -7.69 0.05 10.02
CA THR A 43 -8.65 1.01 10.56
C THR A 43 -9.25 1.81 9.43
N LEU A 44 -10.58 1.83 9.38
CA LEU A 44 -11.36 2.66 8.47
C LEU A 44 -12.29 3.53 9.30
N LYS A 45 -12.31 4.84 9.03
CA LYS A 45 -13.28 5.75 9.61
C LYS A 45 -14.16 6.35 8.53
N PHE A 46 -15.45 6.38 8.81
CA PHE A 46 -16.47 6.94 7.93
C PHE A 46 -17.52 7.68 8.73
N LYS A 47 -18.29 8.51 8.03
CA LYS A 47 -19.48 9.18 8.55
C LYS A 47 -20.62 9.00 7.58
N THR A 48 -21.84 9.01 8.10
CA THR A 48 -23.04 9.05 7.24
C THR A 48 -23.25 10.49 6.76
N VAL A 49 -23.44 10.65 5.45
CA VAL A 49 -23.78 11.93 4.82
C VAL A 49 -24.99 11.77 3.92
N LYS A 50 -25.79 12.83 3.81
CA LYS A 50 -26.94 12.85 2.90
C LYS A 50 -26.51 13.33 1.52
N ARG A 51 -26.74 12.53 0.49
CA ARG A 51 -26.46 12.85 -0.92
C ARG A 51 -27.66 12.48 -1.77
N ASN A 52 -28.22 13.45 -2.51
CA ASN A 52 -29.42 13.28 -3.33
C ASN A 52 -30.60 12.63 -2.57
N GLY A 53 -30.82 13.07 -1.32
CA GLY A 53 -31.90 12.55 -0.48
C GLY A 53 -31.60 11.22 0.22
N LYS A 54 -30.53 10.51 -0.15
CA LYS A 54 -30.16 9.20 0.42
C LYS A 54 -28.97 9.31 1.39
N ASN A 55 -28.95 8.48 2.43
CA ASN A 55 -27.80 8.36 3.33
C ASN A 55 -26.74 7.46 2.70
N ILE A 56 -25.50 7.94 2.64
CA ILE A 56 -24.33 7.22 2.15
C ILE A 56 -23.20 7.26 3.18
N TRP A 57 -22.29 6.29 3.16
CA TRP A 57 -21.05 6.38 3.94
C TRP A 57 -19.98 7.14 3.17
N GLN A 58 -19.43 8.18 3.80
CA GLN A 58 -18.26 8.90 3.35
C GLN A 58 -17.07 8.52 4.23
N PHE A 59 -16.09 7.84 3.63
CA PHE A 59 -14.86 7.45 4.30
C PHE A 59 -13.90 8.63 4.31
N TYR A 60 -13.25 8.90 5.44
CA TYR A 60 -12.29 10.00 5.59
C TYR A 60 -10.93 9.58 6.14
N GLU A 61 -10.81 8.37 6.69
CA GLU A 61 -9.54 7.83 7.18
C GLU A 61 -9.43 6.35 6.82
N SER A 62 -8.24 5.96 6.40
CA SER A 62 -7.90 4.60 5.98
C SER A 62 -6.44 4.35 6.31
N GLU A 63 -6.19 3.53 7.31
CA GLU A 63 -4.85 3.27 7.84
C GLU A 63 -4.65 1.77 8.02
N GLY A 64 -3.51 1.27 7.56
CA GLY A 64 -3.09 -0.10 7.77
C GLY A 64 -1.78 -0.17 8.51
N PHE A 65 -1.61 -1.17 9.37
CA PHE A 65 -0.33 -1.58 9.90
C PHE A 65 0.02 -2.96 9.34
N TYR A 66 1.10 -3.04 8.58
CA TYR A 66 1.48 -4.19 7.77
C TYR A 66 2.67 -4.92 8.39
N ASN A 67 2.43 -6.07 9.00
CA ASN A 67 3.43 -6.84 9.74
C ASN A 67 3.70 -8.21 9.09
N PRO A 68 4.57 -8.28 8.06
CA PRO A 68 4.97 -9.53 7.42
C PRO A 68 5.99 -10.32 8.25
N LYS A 69 5.99 -11.65 8.13
CA LYS A 69 7.08 -12.49 8.65
C LYS A 69 8.28 -12.55 7.71
N LYS A 70 8.04 -12.34 6.42
CA LYS A 70 9.09 -12.15 5.40
C LYS A 70 8.58 -11.25 4.29
N LEU A 71 9.47 -10.43 3.76
CA LEU A 71 9.23 -9.61 2.57
C LEU A 71 10.30 -9.93 1.54
N THR A 72 9.87 -10.23 0.31
CA THR A 72 10.76 -10.30 -0.85
C THR A 72 10.34 -9.24 -1.86
N THR A 73 11.27 -8.44 -2.34
CA THR A 73 10.97 -7.34 -3.27
C THR A 73 11.90 -7.34 -4.47
N TYR A 74 11.42 -6.73 -5.55
CA TYR A 74 12.27 -6.33 -6.66
C TYR A 74 11.71 -5.05 -7.28
N ALA A 75 12.59 -4.15 -7.69
CA ALA A 75 12.26 -2.97 -8.48
C ALA A 75 13.27 -2.82 -9.63
N GLU A 76 12.76 -2.73 -10.84
CA GLU A 76 13.52 -2.55 -12.07
C GLU A 76 13.96 -1.09 -12.24
N ASP A 77 15.19 -0.87 -12.72
CA ASP A 77 15.74 0.45 -13.06
C ASP A 77 15.62 1.50 -11.94
N LEU A 78 15.94 1.13 -10.68
CA LEU A 78 15.92 2.06 -9.53
C LEU A 78 16.82 3.28 -9.75
N VAL A 79 17.98 3.04 -10.36
CA VAL A 79 18.93 4.06 -10.80
C VAL A 79 19.06 3.94 -12.31
N LYS A 80 18.57 4.96 -13.01
CA LYS A 80 18.37 4.92 -14.45
C LYS A 80 19.65 4.56 -15.20
N GLY A 81 19.63 3.46 -15.95
CA GLY A 81 20.76 3.00 -16.77
C GLY A 81 21.92 2.40 -15.98
N GLN A 82 21.79 2.22 -14.66
CA GLN A 82 22.82 1.66 -13.78
C GLN A 82 22.33 0.33 -13.20
N LYS A 83 22.39 -0.73 -14.02
CA LYS A 83 21.89 -2.05 -13.65
C LYS A 83 22.62 -2.61 -12.42
N GLU A 84 23.94 -2.50 -12.36
CA GLU A 84 24.73 -3.02 -11.23
C GLU A 84 24.31 -2.38 -9.90
N ILE A 85 24.08 -1.07 -9.89
CA ILE A 85 23.57 -0.36 -8.69
C ILE A 85 22.15 -0.81 -8.36
N THR A 86 21.29 -0.96 -9.36
CA THR A 86 19.91 -1.45 -9.17
C THR A 86 19.91 -2.85 -8.55
N ASP A 87 20.76 -3.77 -9.03
CA ASP A 87 20.87 -5.12 -8.51
C ASP A 87 21.38 -5.11 -7.05
N GLN A 88 22.42 -4.32 -6.77
CA GLN A 88 22.97 -4.15 -5.41
C GLN A 88 21.92 -3.60 -4.44
N MET A 89 21.15 -2.59 -4.85
CA MET A 89 20.08 -2.02 -4.03
C MET A 89 18.99 -3.05 -3.71
N ASN A 90 18.58 -3.85 -4.70
CA ASN A 90 17.62 -4.92 -4.48
C ASN A 90 18.18 -5.99 -3.52
N ALA A 91 19.45 -6.36 -3.65
CA ALA A 91 20.11 -7.31 -2.76
C ALA A 91 20.13 -6.78 -1.31
N VAL A 92 20.61 -5.56 -1.11
CA VAL A 92 20.64 -4.90 0.21
C VAL A 92 19.25 -4.83 0.82
N PHE A 93 18.22 -4.50 0.02
CA PHE A 93 16.86 -4.46 0.53
C PHE A 93 16.37 -5.82 0.99
N ASN A 94 16.58 -6.88 0.20
CA ASN A 94 16.13 -8.22 0.56
C ASN A 94 16.92 -8.83 1.73
N GLU A 95 18.21 -8.51 1.87
CA GLU A 95 19.05 -8.96 2.99
C GLU A 95 18.64 -8.27 4.30
N ASN A 96 18.30 -6.98 4.24
CA ASN A 96 17.97 -6.15 5.40
C ASN A 96 16.48 -5.76 5.42
N TRP A 97 15.62 -6.63 4.87
CA TRP A 97 14.23 -6.29 4.59
C TRP A 97 13.46 -5.88 5.83
N LYS A 98 13.78 -6.46 6.99
CA LYS A 98 13.02 -6.28 8.23
C LYS A 98 13.24 -4.89 8.80
N GLU A 99 14.48 -4.43 8.84
CA GLU A 99 14.88 -3.12 9.30
C GLU A 99 14.36 -2.06 8.31
N LEU A 100 14.60 -2.27 7.02
CA LEU A 100 14.16 -1.33 5.99
C LEU A 100 12.64 -1.24 5.94
N TRP A 101 11.91 -2.35 6.09
CA TRP A 101 10.45 -2.32 6.11
C TRP A 101 9.91 -1.41 7.22
N GLN A 102 10.57 -1.27 8.38
CA GLN A 102 10.10 -0.36 9.43
C GLN A 102 10.07 1.10 8.98
N ASP A 103 11.03 1.52 8.14
CA ASP A 103 11.09 2.86 7.57
C ASP A 103 10.13 3.02 6.38
N PHE A 104 9.96 1.96 5.59
CA PHE A 104 9.14 1.97 4.38
C PHE A 104 7.64 1.75 4.64
N GLU A 105 7.28 1.03 5.70
CA GLU A 105 5.89 0.66 6.03
C GLU A 105 4.98 1.88 6.18
N PRO A 106 5.38 2.97 6.85
CA PRO A 106 4.52 4.15 6.95
C PRO A 106 4.23 4.81 5.60
N ILE A 107 5.21 4.78 4.68
CA ILE A 107 5.06 5.32 3.31
C ILE A 107 4.12 4.43 2.50
N PHE A 108 4.30 3.11 2.62
CA PHE A 108 3.44 2.12 1.99
C PHE A 108 2.00 2.21 2.49
N SER A 109 1.81 2.27 3.82
CA SER A 109 0.51 2.39 4.47
C SER A 109 -0.25 3.63 4.03
N ARG A 110 0.40 4.81 3.99
CA ARG A 110 -0.21 6.03 3.46
C ARG A 110 -0.63 5.90 2.00
N SER A 111 0.18 5.23 1.18
CA SER A 111 -0.10 5.03 -0.24
C SER A 111 -1.31 4.10 -0.44
N VAL A 112 -1.33 2.96 0.25
CA VAL A 112 -2.47 2.03 0.20
C VAL A 112 -3.72 2.66 0.81
N GLY A 113 -3.60 3.38 1.92
CA GLY A 113 -4.70 4.11 2.55
C GLY A 113 -5.39 5.09 1.60
N LYS A 114 -4.63 5.89 0.85
CA LYS A 114 -5.19 6.79 -0.18
C LYS A 114 -5.94 6.03 -1.27
N VAL A 115 -5.38 4.91 -1.73
CA VAL A 115 -5.99 4.08 -2.77
C VAL A 115 -7.31 3.48 -2.27
N VAL A 116 -7.30 2.85 -1.09
CA VAL A 116 -8.49 2.27 -0.46
C VAL A 116 -9.56 3.32 -0.20
N LEU A 117 -9.19 4.48 0.35
CA LEU A 117 -10.11 5.59 0.61
C LEU A 117 -10.81 6.08 -0.66
N ASN A 118 -10.07 6.19 -1.77
CA ASN A 118 -10.60 6.58 -3.07
C ASN A 118 -11.59 5.53 -3.61
N TYR A 119 -11.20 4.25 -3.59
CA TYR A 119 -12.07 3.17 -4.06
C TYR A 119 -13.35 3.03 -3.22
N LEU A 120 -13.24 3.03 -1.88
CA LEU A 120 -14.40 2.93 -1.00
C LEU A 120 -15.37 4.09 -1.22
N ASN A 121 -14.87 5.34 -1.29
CA ASN A 121 -15.74 6.48 -1.57
C ASN A 121 -16.41 6.42 -2.95
N LYS A 122 -15.73 5.87 -3.97
CA LYS A 122 -16.35 5.66 -5.29
C LYS A 122 -17.45 4.61 -5.25
N ILE A 123 -17.21 3.49 -4.58
CA ILE A 123 -18.17 2.39 -4.44
C ILE A 123 -19.40 2.85 -3.65
N PHE A 124 -19.18 3.40 -2.44
CA PHE A 124 -20.25 3.78 -1.53
C PHE A 124 -20.96 5.09 -1.90
N ALA A 125 -20.44 5.87 -2.86
CA ALA A 125 -21.15 7.03 -3.39
C ALA A 125 -22.52 6.68 -4.01
N HIS A 126 -22.72 5.43 -4.39
CA HIS A 126 -23.91 4.95 -5.08
C HIS A 126 -24.73 3.94 -4.26
N ILE A 127 -24.35 3.68 -3.00
CA ILE A 127 -25.00 2.70 -2.13
C ILE A 127 -25.82 3.42 -1.06
N PRO A 128 -27.17 3.38 -1.13
CA PRO A 128 -28.03 3.86 -0.07
C PRO A 128 -27.91 2.95 1.15
N ILE A 129 -27.36 3.46 2.25
CA ILE A 129 -27.05 2.65 3.43
C ILE A 129 -28.34 2.13 4.07
N ASP A 130 -29.38 2.96 4.15
CA ASP A 130 -30.66 2.60 4.79
C ASP A 130 -31.40 1.48 4.05
N GLU A 131 -31.19 1.36 2.74
CA GLU A 131 -31.80 0.30 1.91
C GLU A 131 -30.97 -0.99 1.95
N THR A 132 -29.64 -0.85 2.05
CA THR A 132 -28.67 -1.94 1.90
C THR A 132 -28.34 -2.63 3.21
N PHE A 133 -28.19 -1.87 4.28
CA PHE A 133 -27.79 -2.35 5.60
C PHE A 133 -28.93 -2.07 6.59
N LYS A 134 -29.96 -2.92 6.53
CA LYS A 134 -31.00 -2.95 7.55
C LYS A 134 -30.43 -3.58 8.84
N PRO A 135 -30.87 -3.13 10.02
CA PRO A 135 -30.49 -3.77 11.29
C PRO A 135 -30.91 -5.24 11.36
#